data_AF-A0A9E4C5E5-F1
#
_entry.id   AF-A0A9E4C5E5-F1
#
_cell.length_a   1.000
_cell.length_b   1.000
_cell.length_c   1.000
_cell.angle_alpha   90.00
_cell.angle_beta   90.00
_cell.angle_gamma   90.00
#
_symmetry.space_group_name_H-M   'P 1'
#
loop_
_entity.id
_entity.type
_entity.pdbx_description
1 polymer ?
#
loop_
_entity_poly.entity_id
_entity_poly.type
_entity_poly.pdbx_seq_one_letter_code
_entity_poly.pdbx_strand_id
1 'polypeptide(L)'
;ASSFRLFRDIVAAGGVVRALCVPAMEAQPRSFFDGLEAFVKEAGGKGLAYLINGAQATGPIATALDQSVRSRIIEQCAAAPGSAIFFIAGPPAEAASIAGRLRLHLADRLDLRREGCYEFCWVVDFPMYEWDEERACVAFAHNPFSMPQG
;
A
#
# COMPACT_ATOMS: atom_id res chain seq x y z
N ALA A 1 -19.74 -3.93 7.13
CA ALA A 1 -19.36 -5.35 6.90
C ALA A 1 -18.97 -5.69 5.44
N SER A 2 -19.30 -4.87 4.43
CA SER A 2 -18.99 -5.18 3.00
C SER A 2 -17.49 -5.14 2.65
N SER A 3 -16.76 -4.13 3.13
CA SER A 3 -15.33 -3.96 2.80
C SER A 3 -14.42 -5.06 3.36
N PHE A 4 -14.78 -5.66 4.50
CA PHE A 4 -14.03 -6.80 5.05
C PHE A 4 -14.23 -8.08 4.21
N ARG A 5 -15.45 -8.29 3.70
CA ARG A 5 -15.73 -9.38 2.77
C ARG A 5 -14.92 -9.22 1.48
N LEU A 6 -14.85 -8.01 0.93
CA LEU A 6 -14.03 -7.71 -0.25
C LEU A 6 -12.57 -8.13 -0.07
N PHE A 7 -11.94 -7.80 1.06
CA PHE A 7 -10.56 -8.19 1.33
C PHE A 7 -10.37 -9.69 1.46
N ARG A 8 -11.30 -10.37 2.14
CA ARG A 8 -11.27 -11.83 2.25
C ARG A 8 -11.35 -12.49 0.87
N ASP A 9 -12.22 -11.99 0.01
CA ASP A 9 -12.43 -12.54 -1.33
C ASP A 9 -11.18 -12.30 -2.22
N ILE A 10 -10.50 -11.16 -2.08
CA ILE A 10 -9.22 -10.88 -2.77
C ILE A 10 -8.12 -11.85 -2.30
N VAL A 11 -7.98 -12.06 -0.99
CA VAL A 11 -6.97 -12.97 -0.44
C VAL A 11 -7.27 -14.42 -0.85
N ALA A 12 -8.54 -14.83 -0.84
CA ALA A 12 -8.95 -16.16 -1.29
C ALA A 12 -8.64 -16.41 -2.77
N ALA A 13 -8.60 -15.36 -3.59
CA ALA A 13 -8.20 -15.42 -5.00
C ALA A 13 -6.68 -15.34 -5.23
N GLY A 14 -5.85 -15.41 -4.18
CA GLY A 14 -4.39 -15.32 -4.27
C GLY A 14 -3.83 -13.90 -4.27
N GLY A 15 -4.68 -12.89 -4.05
CA GLY A 15 -4.25 -11.50 -3.88
C GLY A 15 -3.66 -11.22 -2.49
N VAL A 16 -3.21 -9.98 -2.31
CA VAL A 16 -2.65 -9.50 -1.04
C VAL A 16 -3.36 -8.23 -0.58
N VAL A 17 -3.29 -7.96 0.72
CA VAL A 17 -3.67 -6.67 1.32
C VAL A 17 -2.42 -6.06 1.94
N ARG A 18 -2.04 -4.87 1.47
CA ARG A 18 -0.90 -4.10 1.98
C ARG A 18 -1.40 -2.91 2.79
N ALA A 19 -0.73 -2.65 3.91
CA ALA A 19 -1.00 -1.49 4.74
C ALA A 19 0.11 -0.44 4.57
N LEU A 20 -0.27 0.84 4.51
CA LEU A 20 0.63 1.98 4.56
C LEU A 20 0.21 2.86 5.75
N CYS A 21 1.06 2.95 6.76
CA CYS A 21 0.83 3.78 7.94
C CYS A 21 1.46 5.16 7.74
N VAL A 22 0.69 6.22 8.01
CA VAL A 22 1.12 7.61 7.92
C VAL A 22 0.75 8.32 9.21
N PRO A 23 1.71 8.89 9.96
CA PRO A 23 1.45 9.57 11.21
C PRO A 23 0.77 10.94 11.00
N ALA A 24 0.17 11.49 12.06
CA ALA A 24 -0.37 12.85 12.12
C ALA A 24 -1.41 13.19 11.03
N MET A 25 -2.43 12.33 10.88
CA MET A 25 -3.43 12.42 9.82
C MET A 25 -4.84 12.81 10.33
N GLU A 26 -5.03 12.91 11.65
CA GLU A 26 -6.32 13.20 12.29
C GLU A 26 -6.90 14.57 11.94
N ALA A 27 -6.04 15.55 11.62
CA ALA A 27 -6.44 16.91 11.27
C ALA A 27 -6.76 17.07 9.77
N GLN A 28 -6.47 16.06 8.94
CA GLN A 28 -6.67 16.17 7.51
C GLN A 28 -8.17 16.17 7.16
N PRO A 29 -8.62 17.06 6.26
CA PRO A 29 -10.03 17.14 5.89
C PRO A 29 -10.46 15.91 5.06
N ARG A 30 -11.76 15.63 5.02
CA ARG A 30 -12.32 14.52 4.21
C ARG A 30 -11.88 14.59 2.74
N SER A 31 -11.83 15.78 2.16
CA SER A 31 -11.40 16.03 0.79
C SER A 31 -9.94 15.61 0.52
N PHE A 32 -9.08 15.60 1.54
CA PHE A 32 -7.73 15.06 1.42
C PHE A 32 -7.77 13.56 1.10
N PHE A 33 -8.55 12.80 1.88
CA PHE A 33 -8.71 11.35 1.70
C PHE A 33 -9.41 11.00 0.38
N ASP A 34 -10.45 11.76 0.01
CA ASP A 34 -11.15 11.57 -1.27
C ASP A 34 -10.19 11.80 -2.46
N GLY A 35 -9.29 12.78 -2.35
CA GLY A 35 -8.24 13.01 -3.35
C GLY A 35 -7.21 11.88 -3.43
N LEU A 36 -6.86 11.25 -2.30
CA LEU A 36 -6.00 10.06 -2.32
C LEU A 36 -6.71 8.86 -2.96
N GLU A 37 -8.00 8.69 -2.71
CA GLU A 37 -8.79 7.64 -3.35
C GLU A 37 -8.86 7.83 -4.87
N ALA A 38 -9.05 9.07 -5.33
CA ALA A 38 -9.01 9.42 -6.76
C ALA A 38 -7.64 9.08 -7.37
N PHE A 39 -6.54 9.48 -6.73
CA PHE A 39 -5.20 9.15 -7.17
C PHE A 39 -4.97 7.63 -7.27
N VAL A 40 -5.43 6.85 -6.27
CA VAL A 40 -5.31 5.39 -6.29
C VAL A 40 -6.09 4.78 -7.45
N LYS A 41 -7.28 5.31 -7.78
CA LYS A 41 -8.07 4.87 -8.93
C LYS A 41 -7.39 5.19 -10.26
N GLU A 42 -6.85 6.39 -10.41
CA GLU A 42 -6.05 6.78 -11.58
C GLU A 42 -4.78 5.92 -11.71
N ALA A 43 -4.23 5.44 -10.59
CA ALA A 43 -3.11 4.52 -10.56
C ALA A 43 -3.48 3.06 -10.89
N GLY A 44 -4.74 2.77 -11.22
CA GLY A 44 -5.25 1.43 -11.56
C GLY A 44 -5.84 0.66 -10.38
N GLY A 45 -5.88 1.25 -9.18
CA GLY A 45 -6.50 0.65 -8.01
C GLY A 45 -8.03 0.69 -8.06
N LYS A 46 -8.68 -0.23 -7.35
CA LYS A 46 -10.17 -0.26 -7.28
C LYS A 46 -10.74 0.75 -6.28
N GLY A 47 -9.92 1.25 -5.37
CA GLY A 47 -10.30 2.21 -4.33
C GLY A 47 -9.29 2.20 -3.19
N LEU A 48 -9.49 3.09 -2.22
CA LEU A 48 -8.63 3.26 -1.06
C LEU A 48 -9.44 3.11 0.23
N ALA A 49 -9.21 2.03 0.96
CA ALA A 49 -9.77 1.88 2.29
C ALA A 49 -8.78 2.43 3.32
N TYR A 50 -9.28 3.03 4.39
CA TYR A 50 -8.42 3.53 5.46
C TYR A 50 -9.13 3.57 6.82
N LEU A 51 -8.34 3.55 7.88
CA LEU A 51 -8.77 3.92 9.23
C LEU A 51 -7.82 4.94 9.82
N ILE A 52 -8.31 5.77 10.72
CA ILE A 52 -7.49 6.69 11.52
C ILE A 52 -7.49 6.17 12.96
N ASN A 53 -6.31 5.95 13.51
CA ASN A 53 -6.13 5.51 14.88
C ASN A 53 -6.44 6.65 15.87
N GLY A 54 -7.06 6.33 17.00
CA GLY A 54 -7.42 7.29 18.04
C GLY A 54 -8.17 6.58 19.17
N ALA A 55 -8.70 7.34 20.15
CA ALA A 55 -9.50 6.78 21.25
C ALA A 55 -10.68 5.93 20.73
N GLN A 56 -11.29 6.38 19.64
CA GLN A 56 -12.11 5.55 18.78
C GLN A 56 -11.56 5.66 17.37
N ALA A 57 -11.25 4.52 16.75
CA ALA A 57 -10.79 4.52 15.38
C ALA A 57 -11.93 4.97 14.45
N THR A 58 -11.61 5.86 13.51
CA THR A 58 -12.56 6.41 12.55
C THR A 58 -12.18 6.02 11.12
N GLY A 59 -13.05 6.31 10.16
CA GLY A 59 -12.81 6.05 8.73
C GLY A 59 -13.69 4.93 8.15
N PRO A 60 -13.72 4.79 6.82
CA PRO A 60 -14.70 3.95 6.11
C PRO A 60 -14.70 2.47 6.51
N ILE A 61 -13.56 1.93 6.91
CA ILE A 61 -13.42 0.52 7.30
C ILE A 61 -13.38 0.30 8.82
N ALA A 62 -13.23 1.37 9.63
CA ALA A 62 -13.09 1.21 11.08
C ALA A 62 -14.26 0.47 11.73
N THR A 63 -15.49 0.74 11.29
CA THR A 63 -16.72 0.07 11.78
C THR A 63 -16.95 -1.31 11.18
N ALA A 64 -16.24 -1.66 10.10
CA ALA A 64 -16.36 -2.97 9.45
C ALA A 64 -15.39 -4.01 10.02
N LEU A 65 -14.41 -3.59 10.82
CA LEU A 65 -13.44 -4.44 11.49
C LEU A 65 -13.82 -4.63 12.95
N ASP A 66 -13.72 -5.87 13.42
CA ASP A 66 -13.82 -6.20 14.84
C ASP A 66 -12.72 -5.48 15.62
N GLN A 67 -13.01 -5.12 16.87
CA GLN A 67 -12.05 -4.43 17.75
C GLN A 67 -10.73 -5.19 17.87
N SER A 68 -10.77 -6.52 17.98
CA SER A 68 -9.57 -7.36 18.10
C SER A 68 -8.70 -7.33 16.84
N VAL A 69 -9.31 -7.39 15.65
CA VAL A 69 -8.62 -7.29 14.36
C VAL A 69 -8.02 -5.90 14.20
N ARG A 70 -8.78 -4.86 14.54
CA ARG A 70 -8.32 -3.48 14.48
C ARG A 70 -7.12 -3.23 15.39
N SER A 71 -7.16 -3.69 16.65
CA SER A 71 -6.05 -3.57 17.58
C SER A 71 -4.79 -4.25 17.05
N ARG A 72 -4.90 -5.46 16.47
CA ARG A 72 -3.75 -6.16 15.87
C ARG A 72 -3.15 -5.41 14.70
N ILE A 73 -3.98 -4.82 13.83
CA ILE A 73 -3.49 -4.03 12.69
C ILE A 73 -2.74 -2.79 13.17
N ILE A 74 -3.29 -2.07 14.16
CA ILE A 74 -2.66 -0.89 14.75
C ILE A 74 -1.30 -1.25 15.36
N GLU A 75 -1.23 -2.37 16.09
CA GLU A 75 0.01 -2.88 16.69
C GLU A 75 1.04 -3.26 15.62
N GLN A 76 0.65 -4.03 14.59
CA GLN A 76 1.54 -4.42 13.49
C GLN A 76 2.07 -3.23 12.70
N CYS A 77 1.27 -2.17 12.56
CA CYS A 77 1.68 -0.95 11.88
C CYS A 77 2.49 0.02 12.77
N ALA A 78 2.68 -0.31 14.06
CA ALA A 78 3.22 0.60 15.07
C ALA A 78 2.55 2.00 15.02
N ALA A 79 1.24 2.02 14.78
CA ALA A 79 0.51 3.24 14.49
C ALA A 79 0.21 4.05 15.76
N ALA A 80 0.87 5.20 15.92
CA ALA A 80 0.56 6.14 17.00
C ALA A 80 -0.88 6.68 16.88
N PRO A 81 -1.50 7.16 17.98
CA PRO A 81 -2.76 7.90 17.90
C PRO A 81 -2.65 9.04 16.87
N GLY A 82 -3.68 9.22 16.05
CA GLY A 82 -3.70 10.17 14.94
C GLY A 82 -3.20 9.63 13.59
N SER A 83 -2.52 8.48 13.58
CA SER A 83 -2.02 7.88 12.33
C SER A 83 -3.16 7.35 11.45
N ALA A 84 -3.08 7.58 10.14
CA ALA A 84 -3.92 6.89 9.17
C ALA A 84 -3.23 5.61 8.68
N ILE A 85 -4.00 4.51 8.61
CA ILE A 85 -3.57 3.26 8.01
C ILE A 85 -4.40 3.07 6.74
N PHE A 86 -3.71 3.18 5.60
CA PHE A 86 -4.28 2.97 4.26
C PHE A 86 -4.13 1.51 3.86
N PHE A 87 -5.15 0.94 3.21
CA PHE A 87 -5.17 -0.44 2.74
C PHE A 87 -5.33 -0.49 1.24
N ILE A 88 -4.43 -1.22 0.59
CA ILE A 88 -4.42 -1.46 -0.85
C ILE A 88 -4.49 -2.97 -1.04
N ALA A 89 -5.49 -3.43 -1.78
CA ALA A 89 -5.75 -4.85 -1.98
C ALA A 89 -5.86 -5.18 -3.47
N GLY A 90 -5.21 -6.27 -3.89
CA GLY A 90 -5.19 -6.71 -5.27
C GLY A 90 -4.10 -7.75 -5.55
N PRO A 91 -3.79 -8.02 -6.83
CA PRO A 91 -2.65 -8.85 -7.22
C PRO A 91 -1.34 -8.34 -6.60
N PRO A 92 -0.39 -9.23 -6.22
CA PRO A 92 0.80 -8.83 -5.46
C PRO A 92 1.64 -7.70 -6.08
N ALA A 93 1.89 -7.77 -7.39
CA ALA A 93 2.67 -6.79 -8.14
C ALA A 93 1.95 -5.44 -8.26
N GLU A 94 0.67 -5.47 -8.64
CA GLU A 94 -0.17 -4.26 -8.73
C GLU A 94 -0.30 -3.56 -7.38
N ALA A 95 -0.62 -4.31 -6.32
CA ALA A 95 -0.76 -3.76 -4.97
C ALA A 95 0.55 -3.14 -4.47
N ALA A 96 1.71 -3.75 -4.78
CA ALA A 96 3.02 -3.19 -4.45
C ALA A 96 3.30 -1.89 -5.22
N SER A 97 3.03 -1.87 -6.52
CA SER A 97 3.22 -0.71 -7.39
C SER A 97 2.35 0.48 -6.93
N ILE A 98 1.05 0.25 -6.69
CA ILE A 98 0.11 1.27 -6.21
C ILE A 98 0.53 1.79 -4.83
N ALA A 99 0.93 0.90 -3.91
CA ALA A 99 1.41 1.31 -2.59
C ALA A 99 2.68 2.17 -2.66
N GLY A 100 3.62 1.81 -3.55
CA GLY A 100 4.81 2.60 -3.82
C GLY A 100 4.48 4.00 -4.35
N ARG A 101 3.57 4.09 -5.33
CA ARG A 101 3.11 5.35 -5.91
C ARG A 101 2.39 6.22 -4.88
N LEU A 102 1.49 5.64 -4.09
CA LEU A 102 0.77 6.35 -3.03
C LEU A 102 1.73 6.88 -1.96
N ARG A 103 2.73 6.08 -1.56
CA ARG A 103 3.77 6.49 -0.62
C ARG A 103 4.54 7.73 -1.11
N LEU A 104 4.95 7.74 -2.38
CA LEU A 104 5.65 8.88 -2.98
C LEU A 104 4.73 10.12 -3.05
N HIS A 105 3.50 9.94 -3.53
CA HIS A 105 2.52 11.03 -3.61
C HIS A 105 2.22 11.65 -2.23
N LEU A 106 2.09 10.83 -1.19
CA LEU A 106 1.94 11.30 0.18
C LEU A 106 3.19 12.05 0.68
N ALA A 107 4.39 11.55 0.36
CA ALA A 107 5.63 12.22 0.73
C ALA A 107 5.73 13.62 0.12
N ASP A 108 5.29 13.79 -1.12
CA ASP A 108 5.21 15.10 -1.77
C ASP A 108 4.12 15.99 -1.15
N ARG A 109 2.92 15.44 -0.93
CA ARG A 109 1.76 16.21 -0.45
C ARG A 109 1.86 16.63 1.01
N LEU A 110 2.64 15.90 1.80
CA LEU A 110 2.89 16.16 3.22
C LEU A 110 4.27 16.78 3.48
N ASP A 111 5.00 17.13 2.42
CA ASP A 111 6.34 17.74 2.51
C ASP A 111 7.32 16.94 3.37
N LEU A 112 7.33 15.61 3.18
CA LEU A 112 8.14 14.67 3.95
C LEU A 112 9.49 14.35 3.30
N ARG A 113 9.75 14.89 2.10
CA ARG A 113 11.01 14.67 1.40
C ARG A 113 12.08 15.57 1.98
N ARG A 114 13.16 14.96 2.47
CA ARG A 114 14.31 15.72 2.96
C ARG A 114 15.04 16.38 1.79
N GLU A 115 15.18 17.69 1.85
CA GLU A 115 15.95 18.47 0.87
C GLU A 115 17.45 18.45 1.18
N GLY A 116 18.27 18.65 0.14
CA GLY A 116 19.73 18.81 0.29
C GLY A 116 20.46 17.55 0.75
N CYS A 117 19.86 16.36 0.61
CA CYS A 117 20.48 15.10 0.98
C CYS A 117 20.44 14.07 -0.16
N TYR A 118 21.37 13.11 -0.11
CA TYR A 118 21.38 11.93 -0.97
C TYR A 118 21.36 10.68 -0.08
N GLU A 119 20.33 9.86 -0.23
CA GLU A 119 20.21 8.56 0.45
C GLU A 119 20.43 7.44 -0.57
N PHE A 120 21.53 6.72 -0.44
CA PHE A 120 21.90 5.65 -1.36
C PHE A 120 21.43 4.30 -0.82
N CYS A 121 20.86 3.48 -1.70
CA CYS A 121 20.60 2.07 -1.43
C CYS A 121 21.02 1.21 -2.63
N TRP A 122 21.44 -0.01 -2.34
CA TRP A 122 21.68 -1.03 -3.35
C TRP A 122 20.52 -2.00 -3.34
N VAL A 123 19.84 -2.13 -4.48
CA VAL A 123 18.92 -3.23 -4.71
C VAL A 123 19.71 -4.30 -5.43
N VAL A 124 19.80 -5.48 -4.82
CA VAL A 124 20.54 -6.64 -5.32
C VAL A 124 19.60 -7.84 -5.37
N ASP A 125 20.07 -8.96 -5.89
CA ASP A 125 19.32 -10.21 -5.97
C ASP A 125 18.00 -10.08 -6.74
N PHE A 126 18.05 -9.33 -7.85
CA PHE A 126 16.96 -9.32 -8.82
C PHE A 126 16.70 -10.75 -9.34
N PRO A 127 15.43 -11.13 -9.55
CA PRO A 127 15.12 -12.41 -10.16
C PRO A 127 15.75 -12.47 -11.56
N MET A 128 16.33 -13.62 -11.93
CA MET A 128 16.93 -13.80 -13.27
C MET A 128 15.87 -13.77 -14.37
N TYR A 129 14.69 -14.30 -14.07
CA TYR A 129 13.57 -14.44 -14.99
C TYR A 129 12.32 -13.81 -14.40
N GLU A 130 11.46 -13.29 -15.28
CA GLU A 130 10.13 -12.80 -14.93
C GLU A 130 9.09 -13.32 -15.93
N TRP A 131 7.83 -13.30 -15.51
CA TRP A 131 6.72 -13.61 -16.38
C TRP A 131 6.36 -12.38 -17.20
N ASP A 132 6.45 -12.48 -18.53
CA ASP A 132 6.01 -11.46 -19.47
C ASP A 132 4.52 -11.68 -19.74
N GLU A 133 3.67 -10.85 -19.14
CA GLU A 133 2.21 -10.93 -19.29
C GLU A 133 1.75 -10.64 -20.74
N GLU A 134 2.49 -9.84 -21.51
CA GLU A 134 2.13 -9.51 -22.90
C GLU A 134 2.40 -10.68 -23.85
N ARG A 135 3.54 -11.36 -23.66
CA ARG A 135 3.95 -12.50 -24.49
C ARG A 135 3.48 -13.85 -23.94
N ALA A 136 2.94 -13.86 -22.72
CA ALA A 136 2.56 -15.07 -21.99
C ALA A 136 3.70 -16.11 -21.93
N CYS A 137 4.92 -15.65 -21.65
CA CYS A 137 6.09 -16.51 -21.54
C CYS A 137 7.07 -16.01 -20.47
N VAL A 138 7.99 -16.89 -20.06
CA VAL A 138 9.11 -16.49 -19.20
C VAL A 138 10.14 -15.71 -20.01
N ALA A 139 10.53 -14.53 -19.53
CA ALA A 139 11.52 -13.65 -20.12
C ALA A 139 12.66 -13.35 -19.13
N PHE A 140 13.77 -12.78 -19.62
CA PHE A 140 14.84 -12.29 -18.76
C PHE A 140 14.42 -10.97 -18.11
N ALA A 141 14.56 -10.85 -16.79
CA ALA A 141 14.13 -9.65 -16.06
C ALA A 141 15.00 -8.41 -16.29
N HIS A 142 16.24 -8.61 -16.78
CA HIS A 142 17.15 -7.51 -17.11
C HIS A 142 17.81 -7.70 -18.47
N ASN A 143 18.85 -8.52 -18.51
CA ASN A 143 19.55 -8.83 -19.75
C ASN A 143 19.91 -10.32 -19.76
N PRO A 144 19.98 -10.94 -20.95
CA PRO A 144 20.22 -12.38 -21.08
C PRO A 144 21.64 -12.81 -20.67
N PHE A 145 22.56 -11.86 -20.44
CA PHE A 145 23.95 -12.11 -20.07
C PHE A 145 24.22 -11.91 -18.57
N SER A 146 23.20 -11.61 -17.76
CA SER A 146 23.31 -11.57 -16.31
C SER A 146 23.74 -12.94 -15.78
N MET A 147 24.78 -12.96 -14.94
CA MET A 147 25.24 -14.21 -14.33
C MET A 147 24.25 -14.62 -13.23
N PRO A 148 23.63 -15.81 -13.30
CA PRO A 148 22.75 -16.27 -12.24
C PRO A 148 23.56 -16.51 -10.97
N GLN A 149 23.03 -16.07 -9.83
CA GLN A 149 23.62 -16.44 -8.55
C GLN A 149 23.28 -17.91 -8.26
N GLY A 150 24.31 -18.70 -7.93
CA GLY A 150 24.23 -20.14 -7.63
C GLY A 150 24.79 -20.46 -6.26
#